data_AF-A0AAW1LA36-F1
#
_entry.id   AF-A0AAW1LA36-F1
#
_cell.length_a   1.000
_cell.length_b   1.000
_cell.length_c   1.000
_cell.angle_alpha   90.00
_cell.angle_beta   90.00
_cell.angle_gamma   90.00
#
_symmetry.space_group_name_H-M   'P 1'
#
loop_
_entity.id
_entity.type
_entity.pdbx_description
1 polymer ?
#
loop_
_entity_poly.entity_id
_entity_poly.type
_entity_poly.pdbx_seq_one_letter_code
_entity_poly.pdbx_strand_id
1 'polypeptide(L)'
;MSVNDDLNPILPKTGQLLIEDTKELLLCKPRLIPLKSYTLEKLEQMQQNAQKAVTEQKDNKAWYFSFLIIFALPLDVISTVFRQCTENNIQFETTDTNHTNHTVTCIEPWSNVPEQVFPNLWRTVYWSMQFLTWLVMPMMQSYIKAGDFTIKGKLKSALIDNAIYYGSYLFICGILLIYLALKPGIDLDWPKLKAIASSASNTWGLFLLVLLLGYALVEVPRRLWNNSNYSYVLNHAYFKAAKLSSDKAEAEESVDDVLESLQAMSLAVKSSHPLHPNLETILQKIPVELKERMNRRFLPEDTPTDCPSEKAFIRIHKQVIKALQVLQRTETQWNLLVERIFFLEDIMKNLNSRERIFKHTFDTPRNKLTRFIYNSTIEWYWKCFLYLVWSEVTFFNKQPPLSIFAIIVNHSRRTYDYLTIEILSTVVILYLCYCAYSTVLKIKLLNLYYLACRFYQL
;
A
#
# COMPACT_ATOMS: atom_id res chain seq x y z
N MET A 1 -80.66 7.88 -6.34
CA MET A 1 -80.15 7.14 -5.16
C MET A 1 -78.79 6.57 -5.53
N SER A 2 -77.71 7.25 -5.13
CA SER A 2 -76.34 6.73 -5.22
C SER A 2 -75.68 7.08 -3.89
N VAL A 3 -75.68 6.12 -2.98
CA VAL A 3 -75.09 6.25 -1.65
C VAL A 3 -73.57 6.11 -1.82
N ASN A 4 -72.83 7.21 -1.61
CA ASN A 4 -71.39 7.18 -1.40
C ASN A 4 -71.17 6.70 0.03
N ASP A 5 -70.88 5.42 0.20
CA ASP A 5 -70.37 4.90 1.48
C ASP A 5 -68.85 5.15 1.53
N ASP A 6 -68.46 6.22 2.22
CA ASP A 6 -67.07 6.47 2.65
C ASP A 6 -66.66 5.39 3.67
N LEU A 7 -66.12 4.28 3.17
CA LEU A 7 -65.54 3.21 3.97
C LEU A 7 -64.23 3.69 4.61
N ASN A 8 -64.33 4.25 5.82
CA ASN A 8 -63.16 4.53 6.66
C ASN A 8 -62.55 3.21 7.16
N PRO A 9 -61.24 2.96 6.96
CA PRO A 9 -60.59 1.75 7.46
C PRO A 9 -60.63 1.74 8.99
N ILE A 10 -61.28 0.73 9.57
CA ILE A 10 -61.33 0.53 11.01
C ILE A 10 -59.97 0.01 11.47
N LEU A 11 -59.18 0.88 12.08
CA LEU A 11 -57.90 0.51 12.69
C LEU A 11 -58.14 -0.19 14.04
N PRO A 12 -57.35 -1.23 14.38
CA PRO A 12 -57.42 -1.86 15.70
C PRO A 12 -57.08 -0.83 16.79
N LYS A 13 -57.94 -0.72 17.81
CA LYS A 13 -57.75 0.22 18.94
C LYS A 13 -56.74 -0.28 19.98
N THR A 14 -56.29 -1.51 19.86
CA THR A 14 -55.34 -2.18 20.76
C THR A 14 -54.05 -2.49 20.01
N GLY A 15 -52.93 -1.96 20.49
CA GLY A 15 -51.59 -2.26 19.98
C GLY A 15 -51.08 -3.64 20.41
N GLN A 16 -50.05 -4.15 19.75
CA GLN A 16 -49.37 -5.36 20.21
C GLN A 16 -48.68 -5.09 21.56
N LEU A 17 -49.04 -5.90 22.56
CA LEU A 17 -48.41 -5.89 23.87
C LEU A 17 -47.37 -7.01 23.88
N LEU A 18 -46.12 -6.68 24.21
CA LEU A 18 -45.10 -7.68 24.54
C LEU A 18 -45.41 -8.22 25.94
N ILE A 19 -45.67 -9.53 26.01
CA ILE A 19 -46.09 -10.22 27.25
C ILE A 19 -44.89 -10.84 27.97
N GLU A 20 -43.75 -11.03 27.28
CA GLU A 20 -42.52 -11.60 27.82
C GLU A 20 -41.28 -10.82 27.36
N ASP A 21 -40.33 -10.58 28.25
CA ASP A 21 -39.03 -9.98 27.94
C ASP A 21 -38.09 -11.02 27.30
N THR A 22 -38.00 -11.03 25.98
CA THR A 22 -36.99 -11.79 25.24
C THR A 22 -35.66 -11.03 25.22
N LYS A 23 -34.52 -11.71 25.45
CA LYS A 23 -33.19 -11.11 25.32
C LYS A 23 -32.90 -10.74 23.86
N GLU A 24 -33.12 -9.49 23.48
CA GLU A 24 -32.75 -8.95 22.16
C GLU A 24 -31.32 -8.41 22.14
N LEU A 25 -30.62 -8.60 21.02
CA LEU A 25 -29.33 -7.97 20.74
C LEU A 25 -29.55 -6.48 20.46
N LEU A 26 -29.13 -5.62 21.39
CA LEU A 26 -29.22 -4.17 21.27
C LEU A 26 -28.23 -3.63 20.23
N LEU A 27 -28.74 -2.95 19.20
CA LEU A 27 -27.91 -2.14 18.31
C LEU A 27 -27.40 -0.90 19.07
N CYS A 28 -26.12 -0.54 18.86
CA CYS A 28 -25.56 0.70 19.38
C CYS A 28 -26.37 1.91 18.86
N LYS A 29 -26.82 2.78 19.77
CA LYS A 29 -27.51 4.02 19.38
C LYS A 29 -26.59 4.89 18.52
N PRO A 30 -27.12 5.56 17.47
CA PRO A 30 -26.33 6.45 16.64
C PRO A 30 -25.76 7.59 17.49
N ARG A 31 -24.42 7.69 17.54
CA ARG A 31 -23.71 8.73 18.28
C ARG A 31 -23.57 9.96 17.39
N LEU A 32 -24.21 11.07 17.78
CA LEU A 32 -24.00 12.37 17.13
C LEU A 32 -22.56 12.81 17.37
N ILE A 33 -21.81 13.02 16.28
CA ILE A 33 -20.46 13.54 16.34
C ILE A 33 -20.56 15.03 16.68
N PRO A 34 -19.93 15.51 17.76
CA PRO A 34 -19.95 16.92 18.10
C PRO A 34 -19.28 17.74 16.98
N LEU A 35 -19.88 18.88 16.63
CA LEU A 35 -19.33 19.82 15.65
C LEU A 35 -17.99 20.35 16.18
N LYS A 36 -16.92 20.12 15.42
CA LYS A 36 -15.60 20.70 15.72
C LYS A 36 -15.63 22.20 15.47
N SER A 37 -14.93 22.97 16.29
CA SER A 37 -14.73 24.40 16.04
C SER A 37 -13.74 24.60 14.88
N TYR A 38 -13.93 25.66 14.11
CA TYR A 38 -13.06 26.01 12.98
C TYR A 38 -11.57 26.13 13.38
N THR A 39 -11.30 26.61 14.59
CA THR A 39 -9.94 26.74 15.13
C THR A 39 -9.31 25.39 15.45
N LEU A 40 -10.07 24.45 16.02
CA LEU A 40 -9.61 23.11 16.35
C LEU A 40 -9.36 22.29 15.07
N GLU A 41 -10.24 22.43 14.09
CA GLU A 41 -10.09 21.83 12.76
C GLU A 41 -8.83 22.35 12.03
N LYS A 42 -8.56 23.66 12.11
CA LYS A 42 -7.38 24.27 11.50
C LYS A 42 -6.07 23.91 12.21
N LEU A 43 -6.09 23.75 13.53
CA LEU A 43 -4.95 23.28 14.34
C LEU A 43 -4.62 21.82 14.05
N GLU A 44 -5.63 20.94 14.04
CA GLU A 44 -5.44 19.54 13.63
C GLU A 44 -4.94 19.45 12.19
N GLN A 45 -5.45 20.29 11.29
CA GLN A 45 -5.03 20.32 9.90
C GLN A 45 -3.58 20.79 9.76
N MET A 46 -3.13 21.80 10.52
CA MET A 46 -1.73 22.23 10.55
C MET A 46 -0.81 21.15 11.13
N GLN A 47 -1.20 20.50 12.24
CA GLN A 47 -0.43 19.40 12.83
C GLN A 47 -0.36 18.19 11.90
N GLN A 48 -1.48 17.82 11.27
CA GLN A 48 -1.50 16.75 10.28
C GLN A 48 -0.68 17.11 9.04
N ASN A 49 -0.69 18.37 8.58
CA ASN A 49 0.09 18.79 7.42
C ASN A 49 1.60 18.82 7.72
N ALA A 50 2.00 19.19 8.94
CA ALA A 50 3.39 19.10 9.38
C ALA A 50 3.87 17.64 9.48
N GLN A 51 3.04 16.75 10.04
CA GLN A 51 3.34 15.31 10.08
C GLN A 51 3.40 14.72 8.66
N LYS A 52 2.45 15.08 7.78
CA LYS A 52 2.38 14.65 6.38
C LYS A 52 3.62 15.07 5.59
N ALA A 53 4.08 16.32 5.72
CA ALA A 53 5.24 16.81 4.99
C ALA A 53 6.52 16.02 5.35
N VAL A 54 6.67 15.62 6.62
CA VAL A 54 7.82 14.83 7.09
C VAL A 54 7.76 13.38 6.62
N THR A 55 6.56 12.79 6.51
CA THR A 55 6.38 11.41 6.03
C THR A 55 6.40 11.31 4.50
N GLU A 56 5.74 12.22 3.77
CA GLU A 56 5.73 12.28 2.30
C GLU A 56 7.14 12.52 1.73
N GLN A 57 7.94 13.41 2.34
CA GLN A 57 9.31 13.64 1.87
C GLN A 57 10.24 12.44 2.09
N LYS A 58 9.95 11.59 3.10
CA LYS A 58 10.76 10.41 3.41
C LYS A 58 10.40 9.21 2.55
N ASP A 59 9.12 9.00 2.28
CA ASP A 59 8.68 7.87 1.45
C ASP A 59 8.98 8.14 -0.03
N ASN A 60 8.68 9.33 -0.57
CA ASN A 60 8.82 9.58 -2.01
C ASN A 60 10.24 9.32 -2.56
N LYS A 61 11.30 9.66 -1.81
CA LYS A 61 12.69 9.50 -2.28
C LYS A 61 13.15 8.05 -2.41
N ALA A 62 12.62 7.14 -1.59
CA ALA A 62 13.01 5.73 -1.60
C ALA A 62 12.43 4.97 -2.80
N TRP A 63 11.24 5.34 -3.27
CA TRP A 63 10.56 4.63 -4.35
C TRP A 63 10.95 5.10 -5.76
N TYR A 64 11.54 6.30 -5.92
CA TYR A 64 11.96 6.79 -7.25
C TYR A 64 12.93 5.83 -7.97
N PHE A 65 13.89 5.25 -7.24
CA PHE A 65 14.84 4.30 -7.84
C PHE A 65 14.16 3.02 -8.33
N SER A 66 13.12 2.56 -7.63
CA SER A 66 12.37 1.38 -8.03
C SER A 66 11.50 1.63 -9.27
N PHE A 67 10.93 2.84 -9.40
CA PHE A 67 10.11 3.19 -10.57
C PHE A 67 10.92 3.58 -11.82
N LEU A 68 12.21 3.91 -11.69
CA LEU A 68 13.10 4.13 -12.83
C LEU A 68 13.18 2.93 -13.77
N ILE A 69 13.01 1.71 -13.24
CA ILE A 69 13.05 0.47 -14.02
C ILE A 69 11.97 0.44 -15.11
N ILE A 70 10.81 1.06 -14.87
CA ILE A 70 9.69 1.11 -15.82
C ILE A 70 10.10 1.79 -17.13
N PHE A 71 11.00 2.77 -17.06
CA PHE A 71 11.48 3.52 -18.21
C PHE A 71 12.85 3.04 -18.71
N ALA A 72 13.73 2.62 -17.81
CA ALA A 72 15.06 2.15 -18.18
C ALA A 72 15.04 0.81 -18.96
N LEU A 73 14.13 -0.10 -18.61
CA LEU A 73 14.08 -1.43 -19.23
C LEU A 73 13.61 -1.42 -20.69
N PRO A 74 12.54 -0.68 -21.08
CA PRO A 74 12.19 -0.48 -22.49
C PRO A 74 13.33 0.09 -23.33
N LEU A 75 14.07 1.07 -22.78
CA LEU A 75 15.20 1.68 -23.47
C LEU A 75 16.36 0.68 -23.69
N ASP A 76 16.64 -0.18 -22.71
CA ASP A 76 17.63 -1.25 -22.83
C ASP A 76 17.19 -2.31 -23.85
N VAL A 77 15.89 -2.66 -23.88
CA VAL A 77 15.33 -3.57 -24.89
C VAL A 77 15.51 -3.02 -26.31
N ILE A 78 15.29 -1.72 -26.53
CA ILE A 78 15.50 -1.12 -27.86
C ILE A 78 16.97 -1.11 -28.25
N SER A 79 17.85 -0.71 -27.34
CA SER A 79 19.30 -0.73 -27.54
C SER A 79 19.80 -2.14 -27.87
N THR A 80 19.30 -3.17 -27.19
CA THR A 80 19.66 -4.57 -27.47
C THR A 80 19.13 -5.06 -28.81
N VAL A 81 17.88 -4.72 -29.19
CA VAL A 81 17.32 -5.06 -30.52
C VAL A 81 18.13 -4.37 -31.64
N PHE A 82 18.53 -3.12 -31.43
CA PHE A 82 19.40 -2.39 -32.37
C PHE A 82 20.78 -3.05 -32.50
N ARG A 83 21.44 -3.40 -31.39
CA ARG A 83 22.74 -4.10 -31.41
C ARG A 83 22.69 -5.46 -32.10
N GLN A 84 21.64 -6.23 -31.85
CA GLN A 84 21.43 -7.51 -32.54
C GLN A 84 21.26 -7.32 -34.05
N CYS A 85 20.62 -6.22 -34.48
CA CYS A 85 20.50 -5.89 -35.90
C CYS A 85 21.88 -5.60 -36.50
N THR A 86 22.69 -4.76 -35.85
CA THR A 86 24.03 -4.40 -36.32
C THR A 86 24.99 -5.59 -36.34
N GLU A 87 24.96 -6.45 -35.32
CA GLU A 87 25.81 -7.66 -35.26
C GLU A 87 25.45 -8.67 -36.37
N ASN A 88 24.15 -8.89 -36.59
CA ASN A 88 23.70 -9.78 -37.66
C ASN A 88 24.14 -9.27 -39.04
N ASN A 89 24.04 -7.96 -39.30
CA ASN A 89 24.50 -7.38 -40.57
C ASN A 89 25.99 -7.58 -40.82
N ILE A 90 26.83 -7.40 -39.78
CA ILE A 90 28.27 -7.62 -39.88
C ILE A 90 28.56 -9.10 -40.21
N GLN A 91 27.80 -10.04 -39.62
CA GLN A 91 27.94 -11.46 -39.96
C GLN A 91 27.58 -11.75 -41.42
N PHE A 92 26.49 -11.19 -41.95
CA PHE A 92 26.11 -11.36 -43.36
C PHE A 92 27.18 -10.81 -44.33
N GLU A 93 27.81 -9.67 -44.03
CA GLU A 93 28.91 -9.13 -44.83
C GLU A 93 30.16 -10.04 -44.85
N THR A 94 30.42 -10.77 -43.76
CA THR A 94 31.55 -11.72 -43.69
C THR A 94 31.29 -13.07 -44.37
N THR A 95 30.04 -13.51 -44.51
CA THR A 95 29.70 -14.80 -45.15
C THR A 95 29.40 -14.70 -46.65
N ASP A 96 28.89 -13.56 -47.14
CA ASP A 96 28.52 -13.39 -48.55
C ASP A 96 29.52 -12.50 -49.28
N THR A 97 30.64 -13.09 -49.71
CA THR A 97 31.56 -12.45 -50.68
C THR A 97 31.06 -12.51 -52.13
N ASN A 98 29.92 -13.14 -52.42
CA ASN A 98 29.38 -13.24 -53.78
C ASN A 98 27.87 -12.93 -53.83
N HIS A 99 27.55 -11.73 -54.30
CA HIS A 99 26.27 -11.28 -54.90
C HIS A 99 24.95 -11.49 -54.11
N THR A 100 24.49 -10.44 -53.42
CA THR A 100 23.39 -9.55 -53.86
C THR A 100 23.21 -8.44 -52.82
N ASN A 101 23.17 -7.18 -53.25
CA ASN A 101 23.09 -5.99 -52.39
C ASN A 101 21.71 -5.86 -51.73
N HIS A 102 21.41 -6.68 -50.73
CA HIS A 102 20.45 -6.33 -49.70
C HIS A 102 21.22 -5.77 -48.50
N THR A 103 21.67 -4.52 -48.60
CA THR A 103 22.17 -3.77 -47.45
C THR A 103 20.99 -3.52 -46.52
N VAL A 104 20.74 -4.44 -45.60
CA VAL A 104 19.78 -4.25 -44.52
C VAL A 104 20.32 -3.12 -43.64
N THR A 105 19.89 -1.88 -43.85
CA THR A 105 20.37 -0.75 -43.03
C THR A 105 19.57 -0.71 -41.73
N CYS A 106 20.21 -1.08 -40.61
CA CYS A 106 19.60 -0.87 -39.29
C CYS A 106 19.51 0.64 -39.03
N ILE A 107 18.31 1.14 -38.76
CA ILE A 107 18.08 2.55 -38.43
C ILE A 107 18.45 2.77 -36.96
N GLU A 108 19.20 3.83 -36.66
CA GLU A 108 19.53 4.16 -35.29
C GLU A 108 18.27 4.66 -34.53
N PRO A 109 17.96 4.09 -33.35
CA PRO A 109 16.87 4.60 -32.53
C PRO A 109 17.22 5.97 -31.95
N TRP A 110 16.23 6.86 -31.80
CA TRP A 110 16.40 8.18 -31.19
C TRP A 110 17.12 8.09 -29.83
N SER A 111 16.77 7.08 -29.02
CA SER A 111 17.26 6.90 -27.66
C SER A 111 18.56 6.09 -27.57
N ASN A 112 19.39 6.07 -28.61
CA ASN A 112 20.66 5.34 -28.57
C ASN A 112 21.60 5.94 -27.53
N VAL A 113 22.24 5.08 -26.73
CA VAL A 113 23.16 5.48 -25.66
C VAL A 113 24.45 4.64 -25.73
N PRO A 114 25.59 5.20 -25.29
CA PRO A 114 26.87 4.49 -25.28
C PRO A 114 26.83 3.17 -24.52
N GLU A 115 27.68 2.23 -24.90
CA GLU A 115 27.62 0.85 -24.39
C GLU A 115 27.76 0.72 -22.88
N GLN A 116 28.44 1.66 -22.25
CA GLN A 116 28.72 1.66 -20.82
C GLN A 116 27.56 2.22 -19.98
N VAL A 117 26.59 2.92 -20.58
CA VAL A 117 25.53 3.61 -19.84
C VAL A 117 24.61 2.61 -19.13
N PHE A 118 24.04 1.63 -19.85
CA PHE A 118 23.15 0.63 -19.23
C PHE A 118 23.87 -0.25 -18.18
N PRO A 119 25.07 -0.80 -18.42
CA PRO A 119 25.80 -1.54 -17.38
C PRO A 119 26.07 -0.71 -16.12
N ASN A 120 26.45 0.57 -16.27
CA ASN A 120 26.69 1.46 -15.13
C ASN A 120 25.38 1.85 -14.43
N LEU A 121 24.30 2.05 -15.18
CA LEU A 121 22.96 2.30 -14.64
C LEU A 121 22.49 1.10 -13.81
N TRP A 122 22.51 -0.11 -14.38
CA TRP A 122 22.08 -1.32 -13.69
C TRP A 122 22.95 -1.62 -12.46
N ARG A 123 24.27 -1.36 -12.52
CA ARG A 123 25.16 -1.47 -11.35
C ARG A 123 24.77 -0.48 -10.25
N THR A 124 24.49 0.77 -10.62
CA THR A 124 24.06 1.83 -9.69
C THR A 124 22.72 1.48 -9.05
N VAL A 125 21.72 1.10 -9.86
CA VAL A 125 20.39 0.69 -9.39
C VAL A 125 20.49 -0.53 -8.49
N TYR A 126 21.26 -1.55 -8.87
CA TYR A 126 21.47 -2.74 -8.05
C TYR A 126 22.01 -2.40 -6.66
N TRP A 127 23.15 -1.72 -6.57
CA TRP A 127 23.78 -1.44 -5.27
C TRP A 127 22.97 -0.45 -4.41
N SER A 128 22.38 0.57 -5.04
CA SER A 128 21.52 1.52 -4.33
C SER A 128 20.27 0.84 -3.76
N MET A 129 19.60 -0.03 -4.53
CA MET A 129 18.43 -0.79 -4.04
C MET A 129 18.80 -1.77 -2.94
N GLN A 130 19.95 -2.46 -3.03
CA GLN A 130 20.40 -3.37 -1.98
C GLN A 130 20.66 -2.63 -0.66
N PHE A 131 21.38 -1.49 -0.73
CA PHE A 131 21.63 -0.66 0.44
C PHE A 131 20.32 -0.12 1.07
N LEU A 132 19.41 0.38 0.22
CA LEU A 132 18.13 0.92 0.68
C LEU A 132 17.25 -0.17 1.32
N THR A 133 17.20 -1.36 0.72
CA THR A 133 16.32 -2.46 1.16
C THR A 133 16.83 -3.16 2.41
N TRP A 134 18.14 -3.42 2.50
CA TRP A 134 18.71 -4.23 3.59
C TRP A 134 19.25 -3.40 4.75
N LEU A 135 19.60 -2.13 4.53
CA LEU A 135 20.10 -1.27 5.60
C LEU A 135 19.11 -0.17 5.95
N VAL A 136 18.76 0.70 5.01
CA VAL A 136 18.02 1.93 5.33
C VAL A 136 16.59 1.65 5.78
N MET A 137 15.83 0.85 5.02
CA MET A 137 14.41 0.58 5.31
C MET A 137 14.21 -0.11 6.68
N PRO A 138 14.91 -1.22 7.00
CA PRO A 138 14.79 -1.89 8.30
C PRO A 138 15.26 -1.01 9.46
N MET A 139 16.32 -0.22 9.25
CA MET A 139 16.80 0.75 10.25
C MET A 139 15.77 1.84 10.52
N MET A 140 15.16 2.41 9.47
CA MET A 140 14.11 3.42 9.61
C MET A 140 12.88 2.86 10.35
N GLN A 141 12.45 1.65 10.02
CA GLN A 141 11.32 1.00 10.68
C GLN A 141 11.58 0.79 12.18
N SER A 142 12.74 0.24 12.55
CA SER A 142 13.08 0.02 13.96
C SER A 142 13.30 1.34 14.71
N TYR A 143 13.87 2.36 14.06
CA TYR A 143 14.08 3.68 14.65
C TYR A 143 12.76 4.40 14.99
N ILE A 144 11.78 4.36 14.08
CA ILE A 144 10.46 5.00 14.30
C ILE A 144 9.68 4.28 15.42
N LYS A 145 9.90 2.96 15.57
CA LYS A 145 9.26 2.13 16.60
C LYS A 145 10.01 2.11 17.94
N ALA A 146 11.18 2.76 18.05
CA ALA A 146 11.97 2.77 19.28
C ALA A 146 11.35 3.72 20.33
N GLY A 147 11.30 3.26 21.59
CA GLY A 147 10.78 4.03 22.74
C GLY A 147 11.82 4.90 23.44
N ASP A 148 13.08 4.87 23.00
CA ASP A 148 14.13 5.69 23.60
C ASP A 148 13.89 7.18 23.41
N PHE A 149 14.25 8.00 24.39
CA PHE A 149 14.07 9.46 24.33
C PHE A 149 15.20 10.17 23.57
N THR A 150 16.40 9.57 23.51
CA THR A 150 17.57 10.16 22.86
C THR A 150 17.80 9.61 21.45
N ILE A 151 18.36 10.42 20.55
CA ILE A 151 18.70 10.00 19.18
C ILE A 151 19.69 8.82 19.19
N LYS A 152 20.71 8.89 20.05
CA LYS A 152 21.70 7.81 20.22
C LYS A 152 21.06 6.52 20.73
N GLY A 153 20.14 6.63 21.71
CA GLY A 153 19.37 5.50 22.22
C GLY A 153 18.53 4.84 21.13
N LYS A 154 17.75 5.63 20.38
CA LYS A 154 16.93 5.13 19.28
C LYS A 154 17.75 4.42 18.20
N LEU A 155 18.90 5.00 17.82
CA LEU A 155 19.78 4.39 16.83
C LEU A 155 20.40 3.08 17.34
N LYS A 156 20.82 3.05 18.61
CA LYS A 156 21.34 1.84 19.25
C LYS A 156 20.28 0.74 19.30
N SER A 157 19.07 1.05 19.75
CA SER A 157 17.97 0.09 19.81
C SER A 157 17.58 -0.40 18.41
N ALA A 158 17.54 0.48 17.41
CA ALA A 158 17.29 0.09 16.03
C ALA A 158 18.38 -0.83 15.45
N LEU A 159 19.66 -0.57 15.77
CA LEU A 159 20.77 -1.44 15.39
C LEU A 159 20.66 -2.80 16.07
N ILE A 160 20.35 -2.85 17.37
CA ILE A 160 20.22 -4.10 18.13
C ILE A 160 19.06 -4.93 17.58
N ASP A 161 17.88 -4.34 17.37
CA ASP A 161 16.70 -5.04 16.84
C ASP A 161 17.01 -5.67 15.47
N ASN A 162 17.68 -4.92 14.58
CA ASN A 162 18.08 -5.43 13.27
C ASN A 162 19.24 -6.46 13.36
N ALA A 163 20.20 -6.26 14.26
CA ALA A 163 21.30 -7.21 14.46
C ALA A 163 20.82 -8.56 15.00
N ILE A 164 19.83 -8.57 15.90
CA ILE A 164 19.19 -9.81 16.37
C ILE A 164 18.50 -10.51 15.20
N TYR A 165 17.71 -9.76 14.40
CA TYR A 165 17.02 -10.30 13.23
C TYR A 165 18.01 -10.92 12.23
N TYR A 166 18.95 -10.13 11.70
CA TYR A 166 19.93 -10.62 10.72
C TYR A 166 20.88 -11.67 11.30
N GLY A 167 21.29 -11.52 12.56
CA GLY A 167 22.13 -12.48 13.26
C GLY A 167 21.46 -13.85 13.37
N SER A 168 20.14 -13.90 13.59
CA SER A 168 19.39 -15.15 13.62
C SER A 168 19.38 -15.88 12.27
N TYR A 169 19.21 -15.14 11.15
CA TYR A 169 19.31 -15.73 9.80
C TYR A 169 20.72 -16.20 9.47
N LEU A 170 21.73 -15.41 9.87
CA LEU A 170 23.13 -15.76 9.64
C LEU A 170 23.53 -17.01 10.45
N PHE A 171 23.01 -17.17 11.66
CA PHE A 171 23.19 -18.37 12.46
C PHE A 171 22.60 -19.62 11.77
N ILE A 172 21.36 -19.53 11.27
CA ILE A 172 20.72 -20.62 10.51
C ILE A 172 21.54 -20.95 9.24
N CYS A 173 21.97 -19.92 8.50
CA CYS A 173 22.81 -20.09 7.32
C CYS A 173 24.14 -20.77 7.67
N GLY A 174 24.77 -20.39 8.79
CA GLY A 174 25.98 -21.01 9.30
C GLY A 174 25.82 -22.51 9.57
N ILE A 175 24.72 -22.92 10.21
CA ILE A 175 24.40 -24.35 10.44
C ILE A 175 24.27 -25.09 9.10
N LEU A 176 23.58 -24.51 8.12
CA LEU A 176 23.41 -25.12 6.80
C LEU A 176 24.75 -25.26 6.06
N LEU A 177 25.63 -24.26 6.17
CA LEU A 177 26.97 -24.32 5.57
C LEU A 177 27.85 -25.37 6.23
N ILE A 178 27.80 -25.50 7.56
CA ILE A 178 28.49 -26.58 8.29
C ILE A 178 27.98 -27.95 7.83
N TYR A 179 26.66 -28.11 7.71
CA TYR A 179 26.07 -29.34 7.18
C TYR A 179 26.58 -29.68 5.76
N LEU A 180 26.67 -28.68 4.87
CA LEU A 180 27.23 -28.86 3.53
C LEU A 180 28.73 -29.21 3.56
N ALA A 181 29.50 -28.60 4.46
CA ALA A 181 30.94 -28.82 4.61
C ALA A 181 31.27 -30.25 5.09
N LEU A 182 30.40 -30.83 5.91
CA LEU A 182 30.57 -32.18 6.45
C LEU A 182 30.13 -33.28 5.47
N LYS A 183 29.49 -32.93 4.35
CA LYS A 183 29.04 -33.91 3.37
C LYS A 183 30.24 -34.37 2.51
N PRO A 184 30.62 -35.66 2.54
CA PRO A 184 31.79 -36.14 1.83
C PRO A 184 31.64 -35.93 0.32
N GLY A 185 32.69 -35.40 -0.32
CA GLY A 185 32.76 -35.14 -1.76
C GLY A 185 32.41 -33.72 -2.21
N ILE A 186 32.19 -32.76 -1.29
CA ILE A 186 31.93 -31.35 -1.63
C ILE A 186 32.97 -30.44 -0.95
N ASP A 187 33.96 -29.98 -1.72
CA ASP A 187 34.85 -28.91 -1.27
C ASP A 187 34.17 -27.55 -1.45
N LEU A 188 34.02 -26.81 -0.36
CA LEU A 188 33.39 -25.48 -0.34
C LEU A 188 34.40 -24.38 -0.67
N ASP A 189 34.64 -24.17 -1.97
CA ASP A 189 35.45 -23.06 -2.45
C ASP A 189 34.65 -21.74 -2.51
N TRP A 190 35.35 -20.60 -2.45
CA TRP A 190 34.74 -19.27 -2.60
C TRP A 190 33.88 -19.10 -3.88
N PRO A 191 34.29 -19.59 -5.06
CA PRO A 191 33.46 -19.52 -6.26
C PRO A 191 32.16 -20.33 -6.14
N LYS A 192 32.21 -21.51 -5.51
CA LYS A 192 31.02 -22.36 -5.27
C LYS A 192 30.10 -21.70 -4.26
N LEU A 193 30.64 -21.11 -3.19
CA LEU A 193 29.85 -20.35 -2.21
C LEU A 193 29.16 -19.15 -2.86
N LYS A 194 29.88 -18.40 -3.71
CA LYS A 194 29.32 -17.29 -4.49
C LYS A 194 28.21 -17.78 -5.44
N ALA A 195 28.40 -18.92 -6.10
CA ALA A 195 27.40 -19.51 -6.99
C ALA A 195 26.14 -19.93 -6.21
N ILE A 196 26.29 -20.55 -5.04
CA ILE A 196 25.18 -20.92 -4.15
C ILE A 196 24.44 -19.67 -3.65
N ALA A 197 25.16 -18.64 -3.21
CA ALA A 197 24.55 -17.40 -2.74
C ALA A 197 23.77 -16.68 -3.86
N SER A 198 24.35 -16.64 -5.07
CA SER A 198 23.71 -16.06 -6.26
C SER A 198 22.45 -16.85 -6.67
N SER A 199 22.54 -18.18 -6.71
CA SER A 199 21.38 -19.03 -7.05
C SER A 199 20.28 -18.94 -6.00
N ALA A 200 20.62 -18.91 -4.71
CA ALA A 200 19.67 -18.72 -3.62
C ALA A 200 18.97 -17.35 -3.70
N SER A 201 19.72 -16.27 -3.94
CA SER A 201 19.18 -14.92 -4.10
C SER A 201 18.22 -14.82 -5.30
N ASN A 202 18.60 -15.39 -6.44
CA ASN A 202 17.75 -15.44 -7.63
C ASN A 202 16.50 -16.30 -7.41
N THR A 203 16.63 -17.44 -6.73
CA THR A 203 15.50 -18.32 -6.41
C THR A 203 14.52 -17.61 -5.47
N TRP A 204 15.01 -16.88 -4.47
CA TRP A 204 14.17 -16.07 -3.59
C TRP A 204 13.43 -14.96 -4.36
N GLY A 205 14.12 -14.26 -5.27
CA GLY A 205 13.52 -13.24 -6.12
C GLY A 205 12.44 -13.80 -7.04
N LEU A 206 12.71 -14.93 -7.71
CA LEU A 206 11.74 -15.60 -8.58
C LEU A 206 10.54 -16.15 -7.78
N PHE A 207 10.79 -16.74 -6.60
CA PHE A 207 9.73 -17.19 -5.71
C PHE A 207 8.80 -16.04 -5.31
N LEU A 208 9.36 -14.91 -4.89
CA LEU A 208 8.57 -13.70 -4.59
C LEU A 208 7.83 -13.19 -5.82
N LEU A 209 8.47 -13.16 -6.99
CA LEU A 209 7.84 -12.72 -8.23
C LEU A 209 6.64 -13.61 -8.57
N VAL A 210 6.79 -14.93 -8.51
CA VAL A 210 5.71 -15.88 -8.76
C VAL A 210 4.55 -15.68 -7.78
N LEU A 211 4.82 -15.50 -6.49
CA LEU A 211 3.78 -15.26 -5.50
C LEU A 211 3.07 -13.92 -5.70
N LEU A 212 3.83 -12.83 -5.89
CA LEU A 212 3.29 -11.48 -5.97
C LEU A 212 2.56 -11.24 -7.29
N LEU A 213 3.18 -11.58 -8.41
CA LEU A 213 2.63 -11.37 -9.74
C LEU A 213 1.54 -12.40 -10.06
N GLY A 214 1.73 -13.66 -9.68
CA GLY A 214 0.78 -14.74 -9.97
C GLY A 214 -0.62 -14.49 -9.40
N TYR A 215 -0.69 -14.02 -8.16
CA TYR A 215 -1.98 -13.64 -7.55
C TYR A 215 -2.61 -12.43 -8.27
N ALA A 216 -1.84 -11.36 -8.51
CA ALA A 216 -2.38 -10.13 -9.09
C ALA A 216 -2.83 -10.27 -10.54
N LEU A 217 -2.15 -11.08 -11.36
CA LEU A 217 -2.54 -11.30 -12.75
C LEU A 217 -3.97 -11.85 -12.89
N VAL A 218 -4.45 -12.58 -11.87
CA VAL A 218 -5.84 -13.08 -11.82
C VAL A 218 -6.75 -12.12 -11.06
N GLU A 219 -6.31 -11.63 -9.91
CA GLU A 219 -7.13 -10.80 -9.02
C GLU A 219 -7.42 -9.42 -9.61
N VAL A 220 -6.47 -8.79 -10.33
CA VAL A 220 -6.66 -7.45 -10.90
C VAL A 220 -7.77 -7.43 -11.96
N PRO A 221 -7.75 -8.28 -13.01
CA PRO A 221 -8.86 -8.36 -13.97
C PRO A 221 -10.18 -8.78 -13.32
N ARG A 222 -10.16 -9.78 -12.43
CA ARG A 222 -11.37 -10.23 -11.70
C ARG A 222 -11.99 -9.09 -10.90
N ARG A 223 -11.16 -8.30 -10.22
CA ARG A 223 -11.63 -7.15 -9.45
C ARG A 223 -12.20 -6.06 -10.35
N LEU A 224 -11.59 -5.79 -11.50
CA LEU A 224 -12.16 -4.84 -12.48
C LEU A 224 -13.53 -5.32 -12.98
N TRP A 225 -13.64 -6.62 -13.31
CA TRP A 225 -14.91 -7.23 -13.70
C TRP A 225 -15.98 -7.14 -12.61
N ASN A 226 -15.63 -7.52 -11.37
CA ASN A 226 -16.56 -7.47 -10.24
C ASN A 226 -16.91 -6.03 -9.85
N ASN A 227 -16.00 -5.07 -10.04
CA ASN A 227 -16.26 -3.65 -9.79
C ASN A 227 -17.36 -3.10 -10.69
N SER A 228 -17.61 -3.69 -11.87
CA SER A 228 -18.72 -3.33 -12.74
C SER A 228 -20.08 -3.64 -12.14
N ASN A 229 -20.17 -4.60 -11.20
CA ASN A 229 -21.40 -4.87 -10.45
C ASN A 229 -21.41 -4.10 -9.12
N TYR A 230 -21.94 -2.88 -9.15
CA TYR A 230 -21.99 -2.01 -7.97
C TYR A 230 -22.75 -2.62 -6.79
N SER A 231 -23.73 -3.53 -7.01
CA SER A 231 -24.55 -4.10 -5.93
C SER A 231 -23.73 -5.09 -5.12
N TYR A 232 -23.01 -5.96 -5.83
CA TYR A 232 -22.03 -6.86 -5.23
C TYR A 232 -20.94 -6.07 -4.47
N VAL A 233 -20.38 -5.03 -5.09
CA VAL A 233 -19.30 -4.21 -4.50
C VAL A 233 -19.77 -3.49 -3.23
N LEU A 234 -20.99 -2.96 -3.24
CA LEU A 234 -21.57 -2.26 -2.09
C LEU A 234 -21.82 -3.22 -0.92
N ASN A 235 -22.42 -4.39 -1.17
CA ASN A 235 -22.63 -5.42 -0.15
C ASN A 235 -21.32 -5.90 0.46
N HIS A 236 -20.30 -6.13 -0.38
CA HIS A 236 -18.96 -6.49 0.09
C HIS A 236 -18.32 -5.34 0.91
N ALA A 237 -18.58 -4.08 0.56
CA ALA A 237 -18.08 -2.93 1.32
C ALA A 237 -18.75 -2.84 2.71
N TYR A 238 -20.06 -3.08 2.83
CA TYR A 238 -20.74 -3.15 4.14
C TYR A 238 -20.20 -4.30 5.01
N PHE A 239 -19.98 -5.48 4.43
CA PHE A 239 -19.36 -6.59 5.16
C PHE A 239 -17.97 -6.23 5.68
N LYS A 240 -17.16 -5.57 4.82
CA LYS A 240 -15.84 -5.07 5.23
C LYS A 240 -15.93 -3.99 6.32
N ALA A 241 -16.97 -3.15 6.29
CA ALA A 241 -17.20 -2.14 7.30
C ALA A 241 -17.39 -2.80 8.68
N ALA A 242 -18.26 -3.81 8.78
CA ALA A 242 -18.46 -4.53 10.05
C ALA A 242 -17.14 -5.09 10.64
N LYS A 243 -16.28 -5.66 9.79
CA LYS A 243 -14.96 -6.12 10.23
C LYS A 243 -14.05 -4.97 10.68
N LEU A 244 -13.98 -3.91 9.89
CA LEU A 244 -13.10 -2.78 10.18
C LEU A 244 -13.55 -1.97 11.41
N SER A 245 -14.86 -1.90 11.70
CA SER A 245 -15.36 -1.32 12.95
C SER A 245 -14.91 -2.14 14.16
N SER A 246 -14.89 -3.48 14.04
CA SER A 246 -14.37 -4.35 15.11
C SER A 246 -12.87 -4.12 15.31
N ASP A 247 -12.08 -4.12 14.23
CA ASP A 247 -10.63 -3.85 14.29
C ASP A 247 -10.34 -2.45 14.88
N LYS A 248 -11.20 -1.46 14.60
CA LYS A 248 -11.10 -0.11 15.17
C LYS A 248 -11.42 -0.11 16.67
N ALA A 249 -12.46 -0.80 17.11
CA ALA A 249 -12.82 -0.90 18.52
C ALA A 249 -11.69 -1.56 19.34
N GLU A 250 -11.09 -2.64 18.82
CA GLU A 250 -9.93 -3.29 19.45
C GLU A 250 -8.73 -2.33 19.57
N ALA A 251 -8.50 -1.50 18.55
CA ALA A 251 -7.44 -0.49 18.60
C ALA A 251 -7.72 0.62 19.64
N GLU A 252 -8.97 1.03 19.79
CA GLU A 252 -9.40 2.00 20.81
C GLU A 252 -9.22 1.46 22.23
N GLU A 253 -9.57 0.19 22.45
CA GLU A 253 -9.36 -0.54 23.72
C GLU A 253 -7.87 -0.69 24.04
N SER A 254 -7.05 -1.10 23.07
CA SER A 254 -5.60 -1.21 23.28
C SER A 254 -4.94 0.12 23.62
N VAL A 255 -5.41 1.24 23.06
CA VAL A 255 -4.94 2.58 23.46
C VAL A 255 -5.35 2.87 24.90
N ASP A 256 -6.55 2.51 25.28
CA ASP A 256 -7.08 2.71 26.62
C ASP A 256 -6.30 1.95 27.70
N ASP A 257 -5.94 0.69 27.47
CA ASP A 257 -5.10 -0.11 28.39
C ASP A 257 -3.72 0.53 28.61
N VAL A 258 -3.13 1.05 27.52
CA VAL A 258 -1.80 1.69 27.57
C VAL A 258 -1.89 3.05 28.27
N LEU A 259 -2.98 3.80 28.06
CA LEU A 259 -3.21 5.08 28.75
C LEU A 259 -3.45 4.89 30.25
N GLU A 260 -4.13 3.83 30.67
CA GLU A 260 -4.29 3.48 32.07
C GLU A 260 -2.93 3.21 32.74
N SER A 261 -2.09 2.41 32.08
CA SER A 261 -0.72 2.14 32.52
C SER A 261 0.13 3.43 32.58
N LEU A 262 -0.05 4.35 31.64
CA LEU A 262 0.61 5.64 31.64
C LEU A 262 0.11 6.55 32.77
N GLN A 263 -1.19 6.54 33.05
CA GLN A 263 -1.81 7.30 34.12
C GLN A 263 -1.26 6.84 35.49
N ALA A 264 -1.16 5.53 35.71
CA ALA A 264 -0.55 4.96 36.91
C ALA A 264 0.88 5.47 37.13
N MET A 265 1.71 5.43 36.09
CA MET A 265 3.08 5.97 36.16
C MET A 265 3.12 7.49 36.36
N SER A 266 2.15 8.22 35.81
CA SER A 266 2.08 9.69 35.97
C SER A 266 1.80 10.09 37.42
N LEU A 267 1.03 9.28 38.16
CA LEU A 267 0.78 9.50 39.59
C LEU A 267 1.98 9.11 40.45
N ALA A 268 2.71 8.05 40.08
CA ALA A 268 3.89 7.59 40.82
C ALA A 268 5.08 8.57 40.72
N VAL A 269 5.19 9.34 39.64
CA VAL A 269 6.33 10.23 39.40
C VAL A 269 6.02 11.67 39.81
N LYS A 270 6.68 12.12 40.88
CA LYS A 270 6.61 13.52 41.34
C LYS A 270 7.32 14.47 40.37
N SER A 271 6.88 15.74 40.34
CA SER A 271 7.41 16.79 39.47
C SER A 271 8.90 17.10 39.66
N SER A 272 9.48 16.75 40.82
CA SER A 272 10.91 16.92 41.11
C SER A 272 11.80 15.78 40.61
N HIS A 273 11.24 14.72 40.04
CA HIS A 273 11.99 13.52 39.65
C HIS A 273 12.73 13.73 38.32
N PRO A 274 13.98 13.22 38.15
CA PRO A 274 14.74 13.37 36.91
C PRO A 274 14.08 12.74 35.67
N LEU A 275 13.14 11.80 35.85
CA LEU A 275 12.38 11.17 34.76
C LEU A 275 11.10 11.94 34.36
N HIS A 276 10.75 13.01 35.06
CA HIS A 276 9.57 13.83 34.74
C HIS A 276 9.58 14.41 33.30
N PRO A 277 10.71 14.90 32.75
CA PRO A 277 10.77 15.35 31.35
C PRO A 277 10.44 14.24 30.34
N ASN A 278 10.79 13.00 30.66
CA ASN A 278 10.47 11.84 29.82
C ASN A 278 8.97 11.55 29.83
N LEU A 279 8.34 11.62 31.00
CA LEU A 279 6.87 11.53 31.14
C LEU A 279 6.18 12.62 30.32
N GLU A 280 6.64 13.86 30.43
CA GLU A 280 6.07 14.99 29.69
C GLU A 280 6.20 14.82 28.17
N THR A 281 7.35 14.29 27.71
CA THR A 281 7.56 13.95 26.30
C THR A 281 6.55 12.92 25.80
N ILE A 282 6.17 11.93 26.63
CA ILE A 282 5.12 10.96 26.27
C ILE A 282 3.76 11.66 26.21
N LEU A 283 3.42 12.45 27.24
CA LEU A 283 2.12 13.12 27.34
C LEU A 283 1.88 14.12 26.21
N GLN A 284 2.93 14.78 25.71
CA GLN A 284 2.83 15.70 24.56
C GLN A 284 2.49 15.00 23.24
N LYS A 285 2.74 13.68 23.12
CA LYS A 285 2.42 12.91 21.91
C LYS A 285 0.97 12.44 21.86
N ILE A 286 0.26 12.51 22.97
CA ILE A 286 -1.10 12.01 23.09
C ILE A 286 -2.06 13.13 22.66
N PRO A 287 -2.99 12.85 21.71
CA PRO A 287 -4.06 13.78 21.35
C PRO A 287 -4.84 14.27 22.58
N VAL A 288 -5.33 15.51 22.53
CA VAL A 288 -5.98 16.15 23.68
C VAL A 288 -7.21 15.36 24.13
N GLU A 289 -7.97 14.80 23.19
CA GLU A 289 -9.17 14.01 23.46
C GLU A 289 -8.86 12.76 24.30
N LEU A 290 -7.75 12.07 23.95
CA LEU A 290 -7.30 10.87 24.65
C LEU A 290 -6.70 11.22 26.02
N LYS A 291 -6.00 12.35 26.12
CA LYS A 291 -5.45 12.84 27.38
C LYS A 291 -6.57 13.21 28.36
N GLU A 292 -7.63 13.88 27.89
CA GLU A 292 -8.80 14.16 28.72
C GLU A 292 -9.51 12.88 29.15
N ARG A 293 -9.65 11.90 28.25
CA ARG A 293 -10.26 10.60 28.57
C ARG A 293 -9.48 9.87 29.65
N MET A 294 -8.16 9.88 29.58
CA MET A 294 -7.27 9.36 30.61
C MET A 294 -7.48 10.09 31.95
N ASN A 295 -7.47 11.42 31.96
CA ASN A 295 -7.64 12.20 33.19
C ASN A 295 -8.99 12.01 33.89
N ARG A 296 -10.04 11.64 33.14
CA ARG A 296 -11.38 11.37 33.69
C ARG A 296 -11.51 9.98 34.31
N ARG A 297 -10.58 9.06 34.05
CA ARG A 297 -10.64 7.70 34.61
C ARG A 297 -10.10 7.69 36.04
N PHE A 298 -10.85 7.03 36.92
CA PHE A 298 -10.38 6.68 38.25
C PHE A 298 -9.56 5.41 38.17
N LEU A 299 -8.35 5.46 38.73
CA LEU A 299 -7.51 4.28 38.87
C LEU A 299 -7.96 3.44 40.07
N PRO A 300 -7.83 2.10 40.02
CA PRO A 300 -8.06 1.25 41.19
C PRO A 300 -7.15 1.64 42.36
N GLU A 301 -7.63 1.48 43.61
CA GLU A 301 -6.83 1.75 44.82
C GLU A 301 -5.56 0.88 44.91
N ASP A 302 -5.57 -0.31 44.30
CA ASP A 302 -4.44 -1.25 44.26
C ASP A 302 -3.35 -0.88 43.23
N THR A 303 -3.41 0.31 42.63
CA THR A 303 -2.42 0.71 41.61
C THR A 303 -1.04 0.91 42.25
N PRO A 304 0.01 0.20 41.78
CA PRO A 304 1.34 0.30 42.38
C PRO A 304 1.90 1.73 42.26
N THR A 305 2.24 2.32 43.40
CA THR A 305 2.77 3.70 43.52
C THR A 305 4.30 3.78 43.44
N ASP A 306 4.98 2.64 43.28
CA ASP A 306 6.44 2.61 43.21
C ASP A 306 6.96 3.35 41.99
N CYS A 307 8.04 4.12 42.18
CA CYS A 307 8.66 4.87 41.09
C CYS A 307 9.14 3.91 39.98
N PRO A 308 8.61 4.03 38.74
CA PRO A 308 8.95 3.12 37.67
C PRO A 308 10.39 3.33 37.18
N SER A 309 11.04 2.24 36.78
CA SER A 309 12.40 2.27 36.20
C SER A 309 12.45 3.01 34.85
N GLU A 310 13.62 3.50 34.46
CA GLU A 310 13.83 4.12 33.14
C GLU A 310 13.45 3.17 31.98
N LYS A 311 13.71 1.86 32.13
CA LYS A 311 13.30 0.84 31.16
C LYS A 311 11.77 0.72 31.04
N ALA A 312 11.03 0.92 32.14
CA ALA A 312 9.57 0.93 32.12
C ALA A 312 9.03 2.13 31.33
N PHE A 313 9.65 3.31 31.46
CA PHE A 313 9.32 4.48 30.64
C PHE A 313 9.56 4.25 29.15
N ILE A 314 10.71 3.68 28.79
CA ILE A 314 11.02 3.34 27.40
C ILE A 314 10.00 2.34 26.85
N ARG A 315 9.62 1.33 27.64
CA ARG A 315 8.62 0.32 27.26
C ARG A 315 7.24 0.94 27.02
N ILE A 316 6.76 1.76 27.96
CA ILE A 316 5.46 2.42 27.81
C ILE A 316 5.48 3.41 26.66
N HIS A 317 6.55 4.19 26.49
CA HIS A 317 6.67 5.09 25.35
C HIS A 317 6.60 4.33 24.02
N LYS A 318 7.26 3.16 23.92
CA LYS A 318 7.14 2.25 22.76
C LYS A 318 5.72 1.74 22.57
N GLN A 319 5.02 1.36 23.64
CA GLN A 319 3.63 0.91 23.60
C GLN A 319 2.67 2.03 23.16
N VAL A 320 2.80 3.24 23.70
CA VAL A 320 2.01 4.42 23.32
C VAL A 320 2.20 4.74 21.84
N ILE A 321 3.45 4.78 21.35
CA ILE A 321 3.72 5.01 19.92
C ILE A 321 3.01 3.96 19.06
N LYS A 322 3.14 2.68 19.42
CA LYS A 322 2.54 1.58 18.65
C LYS A 322 1.01 1.63 18.68
N ALA A 323 0.40 1.82 19.85
CA ALA A 323 -1.04 1.86 20.01
C ALA A 323 -1.66 3.05 19.25
N LEU A 324 -1.07 4.25 19.39
CA LEU A 324 -1.52 5.43 18.64
C LEU A 324 -1.38 5.27 17.12
N GLN A 325 -0.29 4.66 16.64
CA GLN A 325 -0.12 4.37 15.21
C GLN A 325 -1.19 3.41 14.70
N VAL A 326 -1.56 2.39 15.48
CA VAL A 326 -2.59 1.43 15.11
C VAL A 326 -3.96 2.09 15.10
N LEU A 327 -4.29 2.89 16.11
CA LEU A 327 -5.55 3.64 16.18
C LEU A 327 -5.69 4.61 14.99
N GLN A 328 -4.68 5.44 14.74
CA GLN A 328 -4.70 6.39 13.63
C GLN A 328 -4.86 5.67 12.28
N ARG A 329 -4.24 4.50 12.13
CA ARG A 329 -4.36 3.66 10.94
C ARG A 329 -5.79 3.15 10.76
N THR A 330 -6.38 2.54 11.79
CA THR A 330 -7.74 1.97 11.71
C THR A 330 -8.79 3.06 11.51
N GLU A 331 -8.64 4.22 12.15
CA GLU A 331 -9.50 5.38 11.92
C GLU A 331 -9.43 5.90 10.48
N THR A 332 -8.23 6.04 9.93
CA THR A 332 -8.07 6.50 8.54
C THR A 332 -8.68 5.49 7.56
N GLN A 333 -8.46 4.20 7.78
CA GLN A 333 -9.07 3.14 6.97
C GLN A 333 -10.61 3.17 7.07
N TRP A 334 -11.14 3.39 8.27
CA TRP A 334 -12.57 3.49 8.51
C TRP A 334 -13.18 4.64 7.70
N ASN A 335 -12.60 5.83 7.81
CA ASN A 335 -13.09 7.02 7.10
C ASN A 335 -13.06 6.83 5.58
N LEU A 336 -11.96 6.28 5.03
CA LEU A 336 -11.86 5.98 3.59
C LEU A 336 -12.88 4.94 3.13
N LEU A 337 -13.18 3.93 3.96
CA LEU A 337 -14.17 2.92 3.63
C LEU A 337 -15.59 3.49 3.66
N VAL A 338 -15.91 4.32 4.66
CA VAL A 338 -17.20 4.99 4.79
C VAL A 338 -17.44 5.95 3.62
N GLU A 339 -16.45 6.77 3.26
CA GLU A 339 -16.53 7.66 2.09
C GLU A 339 -16.76 6.86 0.80
N ARG A 340 -16.04 5.73 0.64
CA ARG A 340 -16.24 4.83 -0.50
C ARG A 340 -17.64 4.21 -0.52
N ILE A 341 -18.20 3.85 0.63
CA ILE A 341 -19.56 3.31 0.73
C ILE A 341 -20.57 4.37 0.29
N PHE A 342 -20.48 5.60 0.80
CA PHE A 342 -21.35 6.70 0.36
C PHE A 342 -21.26 6.94 -1.15
N PHE A 343 -20.04 6.93 -1.70
CA PHE A 343 -19.86 7.06 -3.14
C PHE A 343 -20.52 5.93 -3.96
N LEU A 344 -20.44 4.69 -3.48
CA LEU A 344 -21.07 3.53 -4.13
C LEU A 344 -22.60 3.59 -4.02
N GLU A 345 -23.13 4.02 -2.88
CA GLU A 345 -24.57 4.27 -2.69
C GLU A 345 -25.08 5.36 -3.65
N ASP A 346 -24.30 6.43 -3.83
CA ASP A 346 -24.63 7.49 -4.78
C ASP A 346 -24.66 6.96 -6.22
N ILE A 347 -23.68 6.16 -6.63
CA ILE A 347 -23.70 5.51 -7.94
C ILE A 347 -24.96 4.65 -8.09
N MET A 348 -25.29 3.83 -7.08
CA MET A 348 -26.45 2.95 -7.11
C MET A 348 -27.77 3.73 -7.25
N LYS A 349 -27.92 4.82 -6.51
CA LYS A 349 -29.09 5.71 -6.59
C LYS A 349 -29.20 6.36 -7.97
N ASN A 350 -28.09 6.81 -8.54
CA ASN A 350 -28.07 7.47 -9.86
C ASN A 350 -28.22 6.49 -11.04
N LEU A 351 -27.80 5.22 -10.90
CA LEU A 351 -28.07 4.17 -11.89
C LEU A 351 -29.56 3.88 -12.02
N ASN A 352 -30.29 3.93 -10.90
CA ASN A 352 -31.74 3.74 -10.86
C ASN A 352 -32.53 5.00 -11.22
N SER A 353 -31.87 6.16 -11.30
CA SER A 353 -32.49 7.43 -11.69
C SER A 353 -32.70 7.48 -13.21
N ARG A 354 -33.85 8.02 -13.64
CA ARG A 354 -34.14 8.27 -15.06
C ARG A 354 -33.33 9.46 -15.62
N GLU A 355 -32.87 10.34 -14.74
CA GLU A 355 -32.04 11.48 -15.10
C GLU A 355 -30.57 11.02 -15.20
N ARG A 356 -29.95 11.16 -16.37
CA ARG A 356 -28.52 10.85 -16.61
C ARG A 356 -27.59 11.94 -16.05
N ILE A 357 -27.87 12.40 -14.83
CA ILE A 357 -27.15 13.45 -14.13
C ILE A 357 -26.67 12.85 -12.81
N PHE A 358 -25.36 12.85 -12.59
CA PHE A 358 -24.80 12.34 -11.34
C PHE A 358 -25.07 13.29 -10.17
N LYS A 359 -25.89 12.86 -9.20
CA LYS A 359 -26.18 13.60 -7.96
C LYS A 359 -25.36 13.05 -6.80
N HIS A 360 -24.64 13.91 -6.09
CA HIS A 360 -23.87 13.54 -4.90
C HIS A 360 -24.74 13.69 -3.63
N THR A 361 -24.58 12.80 -2.65
CA THR A 361 -25.15 13.02 -1.31
C THR A 361 -24.43 14.14 -0.56
N PHE A 362 -23.12 14.30 -0.82
CA PHE A 362 -22.30 15.39 -0.28
C PHE A 362 -21.66 16.18 -1.43
N ASP A 363 -22.14 17.40 -1.67
CA ASP A 363 -21.61 18.26 -2.74
C ASP A 363 -20.21 18.77 -2.40
N THR A 364 -19.26 18.53 -3.30
CA THR A 364 -17.93 19.16 -3.26
C THR A 364 -17.91 20.37 -4.20
N PRO A 365 -17.51 21.57 -3.73
CA PRO A 365 -17.45 22.74 -4.59
C PRO A 365 -16.33 22.57 -5.62
N ARG A 366 -16.69 22.38 -6.90
CA ARG A 366 -15.74 22.27 -8.01
C ARG A 366 -15.46 23.64 -8.64
N ASN A 367 -14.22 23.86 -9.06
CA ASN A 367 -13.82 25.03 -9.86
C ASN A 367 -14.60 25.09 -11.19
N LYS A 368 -14.86 26.32 -11.67
CA LYS A 368 -15.66 26.56 -12.89
C LYS A 368 -15.11 25.85 -14.14
N LEU A 369 -13.79 25.82 -14.29
CA LEU A 369 -13.10 25.16 -15.41
C LEU A 369 -13.32 23.64 -15.39
N THR A 370 -13.20 23.03 -14.21
CA THR A 370 -13.43 21.60 -14.00
C THR A 370 -14.89 21.23 -14.27
N ARG A 371 -15.84 22.07 -13.85
CA ARG A 371 -17.28 21.86 -14.12
C ARG A 371 -17.61 21.96 -15.62
N PHE A 372 -16.88 22.78 -16.38
CA PHE A 372 -17.09 22.93 -17.82
C PHE A 372 -16.57 21.71 -18.61
N ILE A 373 -15.37 21.21 -18.28
CA ILE A 373 -14.76 20.06 -18.97
C ILE A 373 -15.38 18.73 -18.50
N TYR A 374 -15.72 18.62 -17.21
CA TYR A 374 -16.27 17.43 -16.59
C TYR A 374 -17.73 17.71 -16.15
N ASN A 375 -18.63 17.72 -17.13
CA ASN A 375 -20.06 17.92 -16.91
C ASN A 375 -20.70 16.67 -16.26
N SER A 376 -21.75 16.85 -15.47
CA SER A 376 -22.42 15.79 -14.67
C SER A 376 -22.97 14.62 -15.51
N THR A 377 -23.18 14.82 -16.82
CA THR A 377 -23.56 13.78 -17.78
C THR A 377 -22.36 12.93 -18.22
N ILE A 378 -21.22 13.56 -18.49
CA ILE A 378 -19.95 12.87 -18.82
C ILE A 378 -19.49 12.05 -17.61
N GLU A 379 -19.62 12.62 -16.41
CA GLU A 379 -19.36 11.94 -15.14
C GLU A 379 -20.19 10.66 -15.00
N TRP A 380 -21.47 10.69 -15.38
CA TRP A 380 -22.34 9.52 -15.37
C TRP A 380 -21.84 8.44 -16.34
N TYR A 381 -21.54 8.78 -17.59
CA TYR A 381 -21.02 7.79 -18.56
C TYR A 381 -19.67 7.18 -18.11
N TRP A 382 -18.79 8.00 -17.54
CA TRP A 382 -17.48 7.55 -17.09
C TRP A 382 -17.55 6.68 -15.84
N LYS A 383 -18.41 7.03 -14.88
CA LYS A 383 -18.55 6.29 -13.62
C LYS A 383 -19.45 5.07 -13.73
N CYS A 384 -20.39 5.02 -14.67
CA CYS A 384 -21.42 3.97 -14.76
C CYS A 384 -21.26 3.00 -15.94
N PHE A 385 -20.52 3.34 -17.01
CA PHE A 385 -20.58 2.56 -18.27
C PHE A 385 -19.25 1.96 -18.75
N LEU A 386 -18.10 2.59 -18.51
CA LEU A 386 -16.86 2.19 -19.19
C LEU A 386 -15.86 1.47 -18.27
N TYR A 387 -15.76 0.14 -18.45
CA TYR A 387 -14.59 -0.64 -18.03
C TYR A 387 -14.25 -1.67 -19.12
N LEU A 388 -13.19 -1.39 -19.89
CA LEU A 388 -12.66 -2.33 -20.88
C LEU A 388 -11.51 -3.11 -20.22
N VAL A 389 -11.74 -4.40 -19.94
CA VAL A 389 -10.74 -5.27 -19.31
C VAL A 389 -10.07 -6.11 -20.40
N TRP A 390 -8.78 -5.89 -20.62
CA TRP A 390 -7.95 -6.69 -21.51
C TRP A 390 -6.95 -7.51 -20.69
N SER A 391 -6.96 -8.82 -20.85
CA SER A 391 -5.99 -9.73 -20.22
C SER A 391 -5.68 -10.87 -21.19
N GLU A 392 -4.45 -10.93 -21.69
CA GLU A 392 -4.00 -11.96 -22.63
C GLU A 392 -3.06 -12.96 -21.92
N VAL A 393 -3.25 -14.27 -22.16
CA VAL A 393 -2.48 -15.38 -21.53
C VAL A 393 -1.57 -16.11 -22.55
N THR A 394 -1.54 -15.66 -23.81
CA THR A 394 -0.95 -16.39 -24.94
C THR A 394 0.55 -16.17 -25.16
N PHE A 395 1.24 -15.49 -24.23
CA PHE A 395 2.66 -15.11 -24.38
C PHE A 395 3.63 -16.29 -24.43
N PHE A 396 3.26 -17.46 -23.92
CA PHE A 396 4.17 -18.60 -23.76
C PHE A 396 4.45 -19.39 -25.05
N ASN A 397 3.70 -19.18 -26.12
CA ASN A 397 3.94 -19.91 -27.38
C ASN A 397 4.93 -19.16 -28.27
N LYS A 398 6.17 -19.67 -28.38
CA LYS A 398 7.23 -19.05 -29.21
C LYS A 398 6.93 -19.17 -30.71
N GLN A 399 6.34 -20.28 -31.16
CA GLN A 399 5.99 -20.50 -32.56
C GLN A 399 4.73 -21.39 -32.66
N PRO A 400 3.64 -20.92 -33.29
CA PRO A 400 3.41 -19.56 -33.80
C PRO A 400 3.26 -18.54 -32.64
N PRO A 401 3.66 -17.26 -32.83
CA PRO A 401 3.41 -16.21 -31.83
C PRO A 401 1.91 -15.96 -31.75
N LEU A 402 1.28 -16.43 -30.67
CA LEU A 402 -0.16 -16.29 -30.44
C LEU A 402 -0.51 -15.01 -29.68
N SER A 403 0.47 -14.34 -29.09
CA SER A 403 0.25 -13.09 -28.36
C SER A 403 0.17 -11.90 -29.30
N ILE A 404 -0.88 -11.10 -29.15
CA ILE A 404 -1.08 -9.84 -29.87
C ILE A 404 0.11 -8.91 -29.63
N PHE A 405 0.64 -8.87 -28.40
CA PHE A 405 1.89 -8.16 -28.10
C PHE A 405 3.06 -8.70 -28.95
N ALA A 406 3.27 -10.03 -28.96
CA ALA A 406 4.37 -10.64 -29.71
C ALA A 406 4.25 -10.42 -31.22
N ILE A 407 3.03 -10.41 -31.76
CA ILE A 407 2.75 -10.11 -33.18
C ILE A 407 3.11 -8.65 -33.50
N ILE A 408 2.66 -7.70 -32.67
CA ILE A 408 2.95 -6.26 -32.86
C ILE A 408 4.45 -5.98 -32.75
N VAL A 409 5.14 -6.56 -31.76
CA VAL A 409 6.60 -6.38 -31.59
C VAL A 409 7.37 -7.00 -32.76
N ASN A 410 7.02 -8.22 -33.19
CA ASN A 410 7.69 -8.86 -34.32
C ASN A 410 7.46 -8.11 -35.63
N HIS A 411 6.27 -7.53 -35.82
CA HIS A 411 5.99 -6.66 -36.95
C HIS A 411 6.82 -5.37 -36.88
N SER A 412 6.80 -4.69 -35.73
CA SER A 412 7.52 -3.43 -35.49
C SER A 412 9.05 -3.60 -35.60
N ARG A 413 9.57 -4.77 -35.20
CA ARG A 413 10.98 -5.14 -35.38
C ARG A 413 11.38 -5.22 -36.85
N ARG A 414 10.48 -5.67 -37.73
CA ARG A 414 10.73 -5.74 -39.18
C ARG A 414 10.64 -4.38 -39.85
N THR A 415 9.78 -3.50 -39.35
CA THR A 415 9.60 -2.13 -39.87
C THR A 415 10.51 -1.10 -39.22
N TYR A 416 11.41 -1.51 -38.31
CA TYR A 416 12.30 -0.64 -37.53
C TYR A 416 11.57 0.45 -36.71
N ASP A 417 10.33 0.17 -36.31
CA ASP A 417 9.55 1.07 -35.48
C ASP A 417 9.88 0.86 -33.99
N TYR A 418 11.02 1.41 -33.59
CA TYR A 418 11.51 1.33 -32.21
C TYR A 418 10.61 2.06 -31.22
N LEU A 419 9.91 3.12 -31.65
CA LEU A 419 9.01 3.90 -30.80
C LEU A 419 7.81 3.06 -30.36
N THR A 420 7.22 2.30 -31.29
CA THR A 420 6.13 1.38 -30.96
C THR A 420 6.59 0.28 -30.01
N ILE A 421 7.80 -0.27 -30.21
CA ILE A 421 8.39 -1.25 -29.28
C ILE A 421 8.59 -0.63 -27.90
N GLU A 422 9.06 0.61 -27.81
CA GLU A 422 9.24 1.35 -26.56
C GLU A 422 7.92 1.46 -25.80
N ILE A 423 6.93 2.12 -26.41
CA ILE A 423 5.65 2.44 -25.79
C ILE A 423 4.94 1.17 -25.34
N LEU A 424 4.89 0.16 -26.23
CA LEU A 424 4.22 -1.10 -25.93
C LEU A 424 4.93 -1.85 -24.79
N SER A 425 6.26 -1.88 -24.77
CA SER A 425 7.04 -2.49 -23.69
C SER A 425 6.86 -1.75 -22.37
N THR A 426 6.85 -0.42 -22.38
CA THR A 426 6.59 0.41 -21.20
C THR A 426 5.20 0.15 -20.64
N VAL A 427 4.16 0.06 -21.47
CA VAL A 427 2.79 -0.23 -21.03
C VAL A 427 2.70 -1.62 -20.38
N VAL A 428 3.34 -2.64 -20.96
CA VAL A 428 3.36 -3.99 -20.39
C VAL A 428 4.12 -4.02 -19.07
N ILE A 429 5.31 -3.43 -19.00
CA ILE A 429 6.12 -3.38 -17.78
C ILE A 429 5.39 -2.60 -16.69
N LEU A 430 4.74 -1.49 -17.03
CA LEU A 430 3.91 -0.71 -16.10
C LEU A 430 2.76 -1.56 -15.54
N TYR A 431 2.09 -2.35 -16.38
CA TYR A 431 1.05 -3.28 -15.93
C TYR A 431 1.60 -4.38 -15.00
N LEU A 432 2.76 -4.96 -15.33
CA LEU A 432 3.41 -5.96 -14.47
C LEU A 432 3.85 -5.37 -13.12
N CYS A 433 4.41 -4.17 -13.12
CA CYS A 433 4.72 -3.41 -11.91
C CYS A 433 3.44 -3.13 -11.10
N TYR A 434 2.38 -2.65 -11.75
CA TYR A 434 1.09 -2.41 -11.09
C TYR A 434 0.54 -3.68 -10.43
N CYS A 435 0.59 -4.83 -11.13
CA CYS A 435 0.20 -6.12 -10.58
C CYS A 435 1.04 -6.48 -9.34
N ALA A 436 2.37 -6.46 -9.45
CA ALA A 436 3.26 -6.80 -8.35
C ALA A 436 3.06 -5.90 -7.12
N TYR A 437 2.98 -4.57 -7.31
CA TYR A 437 2.77 -3.62 -6.23
C TYR A 437 1.36 -3.71 -5.63
N SER A 438 0.33 -3.95 -6.44
CA SER A 438 -1.04 -4.18 -5.95
C SER A 438 -1.09 -5.35 -4.97
N THR A 439 -0.34 -6.43 -5.20
CA THR A 439 -0.26 -7.57 -4.29
C THR A 439 0.46 -7.21 -2.99
N VAL A 440 1.63 -6.55 -3.08
CA VAL A 440 2.41 -6.11 -1.90
C VAL A 440 1.56 -5.25 -0.96
N LEU A 441 0.74 -4.34 -1.51
CA LEU A 441 -0.08 -3.43 -0.73
C LEU A 441 -1.40 -4.06 -0.21
N LYS A 442 -1.83 -5.21 -0.75
CA LYS A 442 -3.07 -5.89 -0.35
C LYS A 442 -2.85 -7.07 0.59
N ILE A 443 -1.78 -7.84 0.41
CA ILE A 443 -1.55 -9.05 1.19
C ILE A 443 -1.20 -8.68 2.63
N LYS A 444 -2.08 -9.06 3.56
CA LYS A 444 -1.94 -8.86 5.01
C LYS A 444 -0.72 -9.55 5.63
N LEU A 445 -0.12 -10.54 4.93
CA LEU A 445 0.98 -11.37 5.42
C LEU A 445 2.22 -10.56 5.83
N LEU A 446 2.46 -9.42 5.19
CA LEU A 446 3.66 -8.63 5.46
C LEU A 446 3.48 -7.58 6.56
N ASN A 447 2.28 -7.01 6.78
CA ASN A 447 1.95 -6.00 7.80
C ASN A 447 3.02 -4.89 8.05
N LEU A 448 3.97 -4.73 7.13
CA LEU A 448 5.19 -3.94 7.28
C LEU A 448 4.98 -2.54 6.70
N TYR A 449 4.14 -2.42 5.67
CA TYR A 449 3.79 -1.18 5.01
C TYR A 449 2.32 -1.21 4.59
N TYR A 450 1.54 -0.23 5.06
CA TYR A 450 0.21 0.04 4.56
C TYR A 450 0.22 1.47 4.00
N LEU A 451 0.32 1.62 2.68
CA LEU A 451 0.05 2.91 2.06
C LEU A 451 -1.46 3.14 2.12
N ALA A 452 -1.90 3.92 3.10
CA ALA A 452 -3.22 4.53 3.04
C ALA A 452 -3.14 5.70 2.06
N CYS A 453 -3.62 5.51 0.82
CA CYS A 453 -3.94 6.65 -0.04
C CYS A 453 -5.00 7.47 0.66
N ARG A 454 -4.61 8.62 1.22
CA ARG A 454 -5.55 9.70 1.54
C ARG A 454 -5.76 10.42 0.21
N PHE A 455 -6.82 10.08 -0.52
CA PHE A 455 -7.15 10.77 -1.75
C PHE A 455 -7.36 12.24 -1.41
N TYR A 456 -6.59 13.11 -2.07
CA TYR A 456 -6.80 14.54 -2.05
C TYR A 456 -8.13 14.82 -2.77
N GLN A 457 -9.09 15.40 -2.06
CA GLN A 457 -10.05 16.30 -2.70
C GLN A 457 -9.23 17.50 -3.20
N LEU A 458 -9.00 17.54 -4.51
CA LEU A 458 -8.52 18.73 -5.23
C LEU A 458 -9.72 19.51 -5.74
#